data_AF-A0A430RZG2-F1
#
_entry.id   AF-A0A430RZG2-F1
#
_cell.length_a   1.000
_cell.length_b   1.000
_cell.length_c   1.000
_cell.angle_alpha   90.00
_cell.angle_beta   90.00
_cell.angle_gamma   90.00
#
_symmetry.space_group_name_H-M   'P 1'
#
loop_
_entity.id
_entity.type
_entity.pdbx_description
1 polymer ?
#
loop_
_entity_poly.entity_id
_entity_poly.type
_entity_poly.pdbx_seq_one_letter_code
_entity_poly.pdbx_strand_id
1 'polypeptide(L)' 'GMVGVNVGVAQPFAFYPFSGWRHSFFGDLHPHGPDAFLFYTQRKVVVERW' A
#
# COMPACT_ATOMS: atom_id res chain seq x y z
N GLY A 1 3.56 -8.73 3.46
CA GLY A 1 2.79 -9.61 4.37
C GLY A 1 2.74 -9.02 5.77
N MET A 2 1.72 -9.35 6.55
CA MET A 2 1.51 -8.79 7.89
C MET A 2 2.05 -9.71 8.99
N VAL A 3 2.75 -9.13 9.97
CA VAL A 3 3.31 -9.85 11.12
C VAL A 3 2.84 -9.15 12.39
N GLY A 4 2.26 -9.93 13.33
CA GLY A 4 1.83 -9.44 14.63
C GLY A 4 2.44 -10.28 15.75
N VAL A 5 2.76 -9.63 16.87
CA VAL A 5 3.31 -10.29 18.08
C VAL A 5 2.28 -10.17 19.20
N ASN A 6 1.87 -11.30 19.79
CA ASN A 6 0.86 -11.37 20.86
C ASN A 6 -0.52 -10.78 20.47
N VAL A 7 -0.90 -10.89 19.19
CA VAL A 7 -2.21 -10.42 18.67
C VAL A 7 -2.90 -11.49 17.84
N GLY A 8 -4.22 -11.61 17.94
CA GLY A 8 -5.01 -12.59 17.19
C GLY A 8 -5.22 -12.23 15.71
N VAL A 9 -5.17 -10.93 15.39
CA VAL A 9 -5.27 -10.43 14.01
C VAL A 9 -4.21 -9.35 13.83
N ALA A 10 -3.28 -9.57 12.90
CA ALA A 10 -2.21 -8.62 12.57
C ALA A 10 -2.70 -7.57 11.56
N GLN A 11 -3.79 -6.85 11.86
CA GLN A 11 -4.30 -5.82 10.96
C GLN A 11 -3.53 -4.49 11.16
N PRO A 12 -3.03 -3.85 10.09
CA PRO A 12 -2.51 -2.50 10.15
C PRO A 12 -3.62 -1.48 10.39
N PHE A 13 -3.26 -0.39 11.06
CA PHE A 13 -4.08 0.83 11.10
C PHE A 13 -4.14 1.49 9.71
N ALA A 14 -5.12 2.38 9.51
CA ALA A 14 -5.44 2.98 8.21
C ALA A 14 -4.27 3.67 7.48
N PHE A 15 -3.26 4.12 8.23
CA PHE A 15 -2.07 4.81 7.71
C PHE A 15 -0.95 3.85 7.27
N TYR A 16 -1.04 2.56 7.59
CA TYR A 16 -0.10 1.54 7.12
C TYR A 16 -0.72 0.67 6.00
N PRO A 17 0.08 0.20 5.05
CA PRO A 17 -0.41 -0.65 3.96
C PRO A 17 -0.88 -2.02 4.46
N PHE A 18 -2.06 -2.44 4.01
CA PHE A 18 -2.56 -3.80 4.20
C PHE A 18 -1.87 -4.75 3.20
N SER A 19 -0.89 -5.50 3.68
CA SER A 19 0.04 -6.20 2.79
C SER A 19 -0.10 -7.73 2.76
N GLY A 20 0.01 -8.31 1.56
CA GLY A 20 0.09 -9.76 1.35
C GLY A 20 1.50 -10.26 1.02
N TRP A 21 1.67 -11.58 0.93
CA TRP A 21 2.83 -12.22 0.28
C TRP A 21 2.33 -13.51 -0.38
N ARG A 22 2.87 -13.83 -1.57
CA ARG A 22 2.57 -15.03 -2.38
C ARG A 22 1.15 -14.90 -2.91
N HIS A 23 0.34 -15.94 -2.81
CA HIS A 23 -1.03 -15.96 -3.31
C HIS A 23 -2.04 -15.27 -2.39
N SER A 24 -1.59 -14.44 -1.45
CA SER A 24 -2.48 -13.73 -0.51
C SER A 24 -2.86 -12.31 -0.96
N PHE A 25 -2.23 -11.78 -2.01
CA PHE A 25 -2.54 -10.48 -2.59
C PHE A 25 -2.05 -10.45 -4.05
N PHE A 26 -2.82 -9.81 -4.93
CA PHE A 26 -2.49 -9.66 -6.34
C PHE A 26 -2.36 -8.18 -6.68
N GLY A 27 -1.20 -7.81 -7.22
CA GLY A 27 -0.84 -6.42 -7.46
C GLY A 27 0.34 -5.96 -6.61
N ASP A 28 0.85 -4.79 -6.92
CA ASP A 28 1.99 -4.14 -6.30
C ASP A 28 1.60 -3.11 -5.22
N LEU A 29 0.47 -2.40 -5.42
CA LEU A 29 -0.03 -1.38 -4.51
C LEU A 29 -1.11 -1.92 -3.56
N HIS A 30 -0.93 -1.68 -2.27
CA HIS A 30 -1.84 -2.13 -1.21
C HIS A 30 -3.00 -1.15 -0.96
N PRO A 31 -4.15 -1.61 -0.43
CA PRO A 31 -5.38 -0.82 -0.36
C PRO A 31 -5.41 0.24 0.76
N HIS A 32 -4.37 0.35 1.60
CA HIS A 32 -4.31 1.29 2.73
C HIS A 32 -2.99 2.07 2.74
N GLY A 33 -2.95 3.16 3.50
CA GLY A 33 -1.77 4.00 3.62
C GLY A 33 -1.36 4.70 2.31
N PRO A 34 -0.07 5.02 2.15
CA PRO A 34 0.45 5.72 0.97
C PRO A 34 0.16 5.03 -0.36
N ASP A 35 0.16 3.70 -0.38
CA ASP A 35 -0.06 2.89 -1.59
C ASP A 35 -1.46 3.12 -2.19
N ALA A 36 -2.47 3.38 -1.36
CA ALA A 36 -3.82 3.70 -1.83
C ALA A 36 -3.83 4.99 -2.66
N PHE A 37 -3.10 6.02 -2.25
CA PHE A 37 -3.00 7.26 -3.03
C PHE A 37 -2.30 7.02 -4.36
N LEU A 38 -1.25 6.21 -4.38
CA LEU A 38 -0.56 5.83 -5.62
C LEU A 38 -1.43 4.98 -6.55
N PHE A 39 -2.36 4.19 -6.00
CA PHE A 39 -3.27 3.38 -6.80
C PHE A 39 -4.40 4.22 -7.42
N TYR A 40 -4.97 5.15 -6.64
CA TYR A 40 -6.07 5.99 -7.10
C TYR A 40 -5.64 7.24 -7.87
N THR A 41 -4.34 7.54 -7.93
CA THR A 41 -3.82 8.72 -8.64
C THR A 41 -2.74 8.33 -9.64
N GLN A 42 -2.53 9.18 -10.63
CA GLN A 42 -1.47 8.99 -11.62
C GLN A 42 -0.40 10.07 -11.44
N ARG A 43 0.86 9.65 -11.31
CA ARG A 43 2.00 10.57 -11.21
C ARG A 43 2.26 11.22 -12.57
N LYS A 44 2.18 12.55 -12.61
CA LYS A 44 2.51 13.37 -13.78
C LYS A 44 3.84 14.08 -13.54
N VAL A 45 4.77 13.96 -14.49
CA VAL A 45 6.04 14.71 -14.49
C VAL A 45 5.92 15.82 -15.52
N VAL A 46 6.19 17.06 -15.12
CA VAL A 46 6.15 18.25 -15.97
C VAL A 46 7.57 18.78 -16.11
N VAL A 47 8.02 18.97 -17.36
CA VAL A 47 9.31 19.60 -17.68
C VAL A 47 9.02 20.85 -18.50
N GLU A 48 9.53 21.99 -18.04
CA GLU A 48 9.36 23.28 -18.67
C GLU A 48 10.73 23.92 -18.89
N ARG A 49 10.92 24.55 -20.05
CA ARG A 49 12.10 25.33 -20.39
C ARG A 49 11.64 26.59 -21.10
N TRP A 50 12.08 27.74 -20.58
CA TRP A 50 11.88 29.06 -21.16
C TRP A 50 12.82 29.29 -22.34
#